data_AF-A0A7S4P395-F1
#
_entry.id   AF-A0A7S4P395-F1
#
_cell.length_a   1.000
_cell.length_b   1.000
_cell.length_c   1.000
_cell.angle_alpha   90.00
_cell.angle_beta   90.00
_cell.angle_gamma   90.00
#
_symmetry.space_group_name_H-M   'P 1'
#
loop_
_entity.id
_entity.type
_entity.pdbx_description
1 polymer ?
#
loop_
_entity_poly.entity_id
_entity_poly.type
_entity_poly.pdbx_seq_one_letter_code
_entity_poly.pdbx_strand_id
1 'polypeptide(L)'
;RLIEKRIGEANLKKVLGHLLSKTCRGPEYISTKRFFKAVRKCSGQDIESHLSHWIFGTGCTTMTANFNLNKKRNQIEIAMRVSNEQLRAKCKQDSVTIRVHETEVTYDRTVKMEADEFLVDEFAHQSKWKKTKKEKEAEREGEDEIIAEIVERNDTPLLWIRVDPELHWIRKVEMTQTDYMWIYQLYKDRDVVAQMEAIDGLCKQFIKPIVGPDGEIQQTSEYIKSLVVRVLVATLENSQLFHQVRGHAALGLARLRVVDPES
;
A
#
# COMPACT_ATOMS: atom_id res chain seq x y z
N ARG A 1 12.83 9.48 9.79
CA ARG A 1 12.31 8.60 8.72
C ARG A 1 12.55 9.14 7.30
N LEU A 2 11.95 10.25 6.83
CA LEU A 2 12.15 10.70 5.43
C LEU A 2 13.62 11.01 5.07
N ILE A 3 14.29 11.84 5.89
CA ILE A 3 15.73 12.14 5.69
C ILE A 3 16.58 10.88 5.80
N GLU A 4 16.31 10.04 6.79
CA GLU A 4 16.99 8.77 7.02
C GLU A 4 16.91 7.83 5.82
N LYS A 5 15.74 7.68 5.21
CA LYS A 5 15.55 6.84 4.02
C LYS A 5 16.26 7.40 2.80
N ARG A 6 16.33 8.73 2.67
CA ARG A 6 17.07 9.38 1.57
C ARG A 6 18.58 9.16 1.70
N ILE A 7 19.14 9.44 2.88
CA ILE A 7 20.59 9.42 3.09
C ILE A 7 21.15 8.08 3.57
N GLY A 8 20.29 7.19 4.07
CA GLY A 8 20.63 5.93 4.71
C GLY A 8 20.95 6.08 6.20
N GLU A 9 20.61 5.05 6.98
CA GLU A 9 20.80 5.01 8.44
C GLU A 9 22.27 5.26 8.84
N ALA A 10 23.21 4.63 8.14
CA ALA A 10 24.64 4.78 8.41
C ALA A 10 25.12 6.25 8.25
N ASN A 11 24.63 6.94 7.23
CA ASN A 11 24.97 8.35 7.03
C ASN A 11 24.25 9.25 8.03
N LEU A 12 23.01 8.93 8.41
CA LEU A 12 22.33 9.66 9.49
C LEU A 12 23.10 9.53 10.81
N LYS A 13 23.59 8.34 11.16
CA LYS A 13 24.46 8.14 12.33
C LYS A 13 25.74 9.00 12.26
N LYS A 14 26.39 9.08 11.09
CA LYS A 14 27.55 9.97 10.88
C LYS A 14 27.18 11.45 11.08
N VAL A 15 26.03 11.90 10.58
CA VAL A 15 25.54 13.27 10.76
C VAL A 15 25.34 13.57 12.25
N LEU A 16 24.65 12.69 12.96
CA LEU A 16 24.40 12.86 14.40
C LEU A 16 25.70 12.86 15.20
N GLY A 17 26.63 11.94 14.92
CA GLY A 17 27.95 11.94 15.53
C GLY A 17 28.75 13.23 15.25
N HIS A 18 28.68 13.77 14.02
CA HIS A 18 29.33 15.03 13.68
C HIS A 18 28.75 16.22 14.46
N LEU A 19 27.44 16.23 14.72
CA LEU A 19 26.78 17.29 15.48
C LEU A 19 27.07 17.17 16.99
N LEU A 20 26.97 15.96 17.56
CA LEU A 20 27.15 15.71 18.99
C LEU A 20 28.61 15.87 19.44
N SER A 21 29.58 15.51 18.60
CA SER A 21 31.01 15.71 18.94
C SER A 21 31.38 17.17 19.20
N LYS A 22 30.61 18.13 18.70
CA LYS A 22 30.84 19.56 18.91
C LYS A 22 30.18 20.07 20.19
N THR A 23 29.05 19.48 20.60
CA THR A 23 28.36 19.85 21.84
C THR A 23 29.08 19.34 23.09
N CYS A 24 29.96 18.33 22.97
CA CYS A 24 30.85 17.91 24.05
C CYS A 24 31.81 19.03 24.52
N ARG A 25 31.95 20.13 23.78
CA ARG A 25 32.81 21.28 24.13
C ARG A 25 32.06 22.44 24.80
N GLY A 26 30.75 22.29 25.02
CA GLY A 26 29.87 23.31 25.60
C GLY A 26 28.51 23.36 24.90
N PRO A 27 27.49 24.01 25.51
CA PRO A 27 26.18 24.17 24.90
C PRO A 27 26.27 24.97 23.60
N GLU A 28 25.99 24.34 22.46
CA GLU A 28 26.01 24.96 21.15
C GLU A 28 24.61 24.91 20.52
N TYR A 29 24.11 26.05 20.05
CA TYR A 29 22.84 26.11 19.32
C TYR A 29 22.99 25.51 17.92
N ILE A 30 22.06 24.63 17.54
CA ILE A 30 22.01 24.02 16.20
C ILE A 30 20.81 24.59 15.45
N SER A 31 21.08 25.28 14.34
CA SER A 31 20.04 25.72 13.40
C SER A 31 19.74 24.67 12.33
N THR A 32 18.56 24.76 11.70
CA THR A 32 18.17 23.91 10.56
C THR A 32 19.18 24.01 9.40
N LYS A 33 19.66 25.23 9.10
CA LYS A 33 20.71 25.48 8.10
C LYS A 33 22.02 24.74 8.44
N ARG A 34 22.40 24.70 9.72
CA ARG A 34 23.61 23.99 10.16
C ARG A 34 23.42 22.47 10.08
N PHE A 35 22.23 21.98 10.44
CA PHE A 35 21.86 20.57 10.28
C PHE A 35 21.92 20.12 8.81
N PHE A 36 21.29 20.84 7.87
CA PHE A 36 21.33 20.46 6.44
C PHE A 36 22.73 20.52 5.83
N LYS A 37 23.57 21.47 6.26
CA LYS A 37 25.00 21.47 5.91
C LYS A 37 25.73 20.24 6.41
N ALA A 38 25.43 19.78 7.63
CA ALA A 38 26.00 18.54 8.17
C ALA A 38 25.53 17.31 7.38
N VAL A 39 24.25 17.26 6.99
CA VAL A 39 23.72 16.20 6.12
C VAL A 39 24.51 16.15 4.81
N ARG A 40 24.56 17.25 4.05
CA ARG A 40 25.32 17.30 2.79
C ARG A 40 26.79 16.93 2.96
N LYS A 41 27.41 17.38 4.06
CA LYS A 41 28.83 17.09 4.37
C LYS A 41 29.07 15.61 4.66
N CYS A 42 28.21 14.96 5.42
CA CYS A 42 28.43 13.60 5.91
C CYS A 42 27.85 12.52 4.98
N SER A 43 26.78 12.81 4.23
CA SER A 43 26.18 11.87 3.28
C SER A 43 26.68 12.05 1.85
N GLY A 44 27.20 13.23 1.50
CA GLY A 44 27.55 13.59 0.11
C GLY A 44 26.33 13.77 -0.81
N GLN A 45 25.11 13.63 -0.29
CA GLN A 45 23.89 13.73 -1.07
C GLN A 45 23.29 15.13 -1.00
N ASP A 46 22.77 15.58 -2.14
CA ASP A 46 21.91 16.75 -2.18
C ASP A 46 20.46 16.36 -1.83
N ILE A 47 19.91 17.08 -0.86
CA ILE A 47 18.56 16.88 -0.35
C ILE A 47 17.68 18.12 -0.56
N GLU A 48 18.18 19.15 -1.24
CA GLU A 48 17.48 20.44 -1.35
C GLU A 48 16.10 20.30 -2.01
N SER A 49 15.97 19.48 -3.06
CA SER A 49 14.65 19.14 -3.64
C SER A 49 13.73 18.42 -2.65
N HIS A 50 14.26 17.47 -1.88
CA HIS A 50 13.52 16.73 -0.87
C HIS A 50 13.04 17.65 0.28
N LEU A 51 13.87 18.60 0.71
CA LEU A 51 13.50 19.63 1.69
C LEU A 51 12.42 20.56 1.15
N SER A 52 12.55 20.96 -0.11
CA SER A 52 11.59 21.81 -0.82
C SER A 52 10.21 21.16 -0.90
N HIS A 53 10.17 19.84 -1.04
CA HIS A 53 8.93 19.07 -1.10
C HIS A 53 8.34 18.84 0.30
N TRP A 54 9.10 18.24 1.22
CA TRP A 54 8.53 17.70 2.47
C TRP A 54 8.63 18.63 3.68
N ILE A 55 9.52 19.62 3.67
CA ILE A 55 9.72 20.53 4.81
C ILE A 55 9.17 21.91 4.52
N PHE A 56 9.55 22.49 3.37
CA PHE A 56 9.12 23.83 2.97
C PHE A 56 7.88 23.81 2.09
N GLY A 57 7.58 22.66 1.49
CA GLY A 57 6.37 22.44 0.73
C GLY A 57 5.18 22.15 1.62
N THR A 58 3.99 22.30 1.04
CA THR A 58 2.72 21.96 1.68
C THR A 58 1.94 21.03 0.77
N GLY A 59 1.08 20.21 1.38
CA GLY A 59 0.17 19.30 0.68
C GLY A 59 0.29 17.85 1.15
N CYS A 60 -0.77 17.09 0.91
CA CYS A 60 -0.81 15.64 1.07
C CYS A 60 -1.23 15.05 -0.27
N THR A 61 -0.47 14.09 -0.77
CA THR A 61 -0.66 13.57 -2.11
C THR A 61 -1.72 12.49 -2.11
N THR A 62 -2.83 12.68 -2.83
CA THR A 62 -3.72 11.56 -3.16
C THR A 62 -3.20 10.88 -4.42
N MET A 63 -2.80 9.62 -4.25
CA MET A 63 -2.36 8.74 -5.32
C MET A 63 -3.51 7.79 -5.66
N THR A 64 -4.11 7.96 -6.83
CA THR A 64 -5.09 7.02 -7.36
C THR A 64 -4.34 6.01 -8.22
N ALA A 65 -4.39 4.73 -7.89
CA ALA A 65 -3.69 3.67 -8.60
C ALA A 65 -4.65 2.54 -8.98
N ASN A 66 -4.63 2.12 -10.23
CA ASN A 66 -5.35 0.94 -10.71
C ASN A 66 -4.42 0.09 -11.56
N PHE A 67 -4.71 -1.20 -11.66
CA PHE A 67 -3.90 -2.13 -12.42
C PHE A 67 -4.79 -3.09 -13.20
N ASN A 68 -4.20 -3.67 -14.24
CA ASN A 68 -4.78 -4.71 -15.05
C ASN A 68 -3.76 -5.84 -15.21
N LEU A 69 -4.20 -7.07 -15.04
CA LEU A 69 -3.37 -8.24 -15.28
C LEU A 69 -3.68 -8.79 -16.69
N ASN A 70 -2.77 -8.54 -17.62
CA ASN A 70 -2.91 -8.97 -19.00
C ASN A 70 -2.42 -10.42 -19.18
N LYS A 71 -3.35 -11.38 -19.12
CA LYS A 71 -3.07 -12.82 -19.26
C LYS A 71 -2.42 -13.20 -20.59
N LYS A 72 -2.75 -12.50 -21.67
CA LYS A 72 -2.20 -12.78 -23.01
C LYS A 72 -0.75 -12.32 -23.13
N ARG A 73 -0.43 -11.15 -22.55
CA ARG A 73 0.92 -10.57 -22.56
C ARG A 73 1.80 -11.03 -21.39
N ASN A 74 1.23 -11.73 -20.40
CA ASN A 74 1.88 -12.08 -19.14
C ASN A 74 2.46 -10.83 -18.43
N GLN A 75 1.68 -9.76 -18.38
CA GLN A 75 2.11 -8.47 -17.85
C GLN A 75 1.10 -7.91 -16.86
N ILE A 76 1.61 -7.21 -15.85
CA ILE A 76 0.85 -6.34 -14.98
C ILE A 76 1.04 -4.93 -15.52
N GLU A 77 -0.07 -4.30 -15.88
CA GLU A 77 -0.15 -2.92 -16.36
C GLU A 77 -0.68 -2.09 -15.18
N ILE A 78 0.08 -1.11 -14.69
CA ILE A 78 -0.34 -0.22 -13.60
C ILE A 78 -0.43 1.21 -14.11
N ALA A 79 -1.52 1.88 -13.76
CA ALA A 79 -1.75 3.29 -14.03
C ALA A 79 -1.96 4.01 -12.69
N MET A 80 -1.19 5.07 -12.47
CA MET A 80 -1.24 5.88 -11.26
C MET A 80 -1.38 7.36 -11.60
N ARG A 81 -2.19 8.07 -10.83
CA ARG A 81 -2.35 9.52 -10.92
C ARG A 81 -2.15 10.16 -9.57
N VAL A 82 -1.38 11.24 -9.56
CA VAL A 82 -1.34 12.19 -8.44
C VAL A 82 -2.38 13.28 -8.67
N SER A 83 -3.26 13.51 -7.70
CA SER A 83 -4.43 14.39 -7.83
C SER A 83 -4.10 15.86 -8.11
N ASN A 84 -3.02 16.39 -7.53
CA ASN A 84 -2.66 17.81 -7.60
C ASN A 84 -1.47 18.02 -8.57
N GLU A 85 -1.68 18.86 -9.58
CA GLU A 85 -0.66 19.20 -10.59
C GLU A 85 0.58 19.87 -9.99
N GLN A 86 0.41 20.77 -9.01
CA GLN A 86 1.54 21.43 -8.34
C GLN A 86 2.37 20.43 -7.52
N LEU A 87 1.72 19.45 -6.88
CA LEU A 87 2.43 18.37 -6.20
C LEU A 87 3.14 17.49 -7.21
N ARG A 88 2.47 17.10 -8.30
CA ARG A 88 3.08 16.31 -9.37
C ARG A 88 4.33 16.97 -9.95
N ALA A 89 4.29 18.28 -10.19
CA ALA A 89 5.43 19.03 -10.70
C ALA A 89 6.64 19.03 -9.73
N LYS A 90 6.39 18.96 -8.42
CA LYS A 90 7.44 18.86 -7.38
C LYS A 90 8.02 17.45 -7.25
N CYS A 91 7.27 16.45 -7.68
CA CYS A 91 7.58 15.03 -7.52
C CYS A 91 8.41 14.42 -8.65
N LYS A 92 8.75 15.15 -9.71
CA LYS A 92 9.34 14.60 -10.97
C LYS A 92 10.64 13.80 -10.80
N GLN A 93 11.33 13.96 -9.67
CA GLN A 93 12.57 13.22 -9.36
C GLN A 93 12.37 12.16 -8.27
N ASP A 94 11.17 12.08 -7.72
CA ASP A 94 10.82 11.11 -6.71
C ASP A 94 10.35 9.81 -7.38
N SER A 95 10.27 8.75 -6.59
CA SER A 95 9.82 7.45 -7.05
C SER A 95 8.86 6.85 -6.02
N VAL A 96 7.98 5.99 -6.50
CA VAL A 96 7.06 5.21 -5.68
C VAL A 96 7.40 3.74 -5.83
N THR A 97 7.42 3.04 -4.71
CA THR A 97 7.58 1.59 -4.70
C THR A 97 6.21 0.94 -4.76
N ILE A 98 6.02 0.03 -5.70
CA ILE A 98 4.87 -0.85 -5.81
C ILE A 98 5.34 -2.24 -5.43
N ARG A 99 4.72 -2.84 -4.40
CA ARG A 99 5.02 -4.21 -3.99
C ARG A 99 3.94 -5.13 -4.52
N VAL A 100 4.37 -6.15 -5.25
CA VAL A 100 3.49 -7.11 -5.91
C VAL A 100 3.63 -8.43 -5.20
N HIS A 101 2.51 -8.97 -4.74
CA HIS A 101 2.42 -10.28 -4.12
C HIS A 101 1.77 -11.23 -5.12
N GLU A 102 2.54 -12.21 -5.56
CA GLU A 102 2.09 -13.31 -6.40
C GLU A 102 2.20 -14.63 -5.62
N THR A 103 1.65 -15.70 -6.17
CA THR A 103 1.60 -17.00 -5.50
C THR A 103 2.97 -17.60 -5.19
N GLU A 104 3.98 -17.35 -6.03
CA GLU A 104 5.32 -17.94 -5.86
C GLU A 104 6.36 -16.91 -5.37
N VAL A 105 6.08 -15.61 -5.56
CA VAL A 105 7.06 -14.56 -5.32
C VAL A 105 6.40 -13.26 -4.87
N THR A 106 7.13 -12.51 -4.04
CA THR A 106 6.82 -11.11 -3.74
C THR A 106 8.02 -10.27 -4.18
N TYR A 107 7.77 -9.18 -4.91
CA TYR A 107 8.82 -8.28 -5.39
C TYR A 107 8.40 -6.82 -5.39
N ASP A 108 9.40 -5.94 -5.32
CA ASP A 108 9.23 -4.50 -5.35
C ASP A 108 9.58 -3.94 -6.74
N ARG A 109 8.66 -3.18 -7.33
CA ARG A 109 8.85 -2.39 -8.54
C ARG A 109 8.91 -0.91 -8.16
N THR A 110 10.02 -0.25 -8.46
CA THR A 110 10.13 1.20 -8.24
C THR A 110 9.82 1.94 -9.53
N VAL A 111 8.81 2.79 -9.49
CA VAL A 111 8.35 3.59 -10.62
C VAL A 111 8.69 5.06 -10.36
N LYS A 112 9.31 5.71 -11.35
CA LYS A 112 9.65 7.13 -11.24
C LYS A 112 8.42 7.97 -11.52
N MET A 113 8.24 9.02 -10.74
CA MET A 113 7.15 9.97 -10.96
C MET A 113 7.44 10.82 -12.18
N GLU A 114 6.47 10.92 -13.08
CA GLU A 114 6.57 11.74 -14.30
C GLU A 114 5.70 13.00 -14.19
N ALA A 115 5.93 13.94 -15.12
CA ALA A 115 5.15 15.18 -15.17
C ALA A 115 3.72 14.94 -15.71
N ASP A 116 3.53 13.84 -16.42
CA ASP A 116 2.31 13.50 -17.14
C ASP A 116 1.15 13.20 -16.20
N GLU A 117 -0.08 13.31 -16.71
CA GLU A 117 -1.28 13.14 -15.89
C GLU A 117 -1.38 11.76 -15.23
N PHE A 118 -0.98 10.76 -16.00
CA PHE A 118 -0.93 9.38 -15.56
C PHE A 118 0.48 8.86 -15.72
N LEU A 119 0.97 8.26 -14.65
CA LEU A 119 2.13 7.38 -14.65
C LEU A 119 1.65 5.99 -15.05
N VAL A 120 2.12 5.48 -16.18
CA VAL A 120 1.83 4.12 -16.63
C VAL A 120 3.12 3.32 -16.62
N ASP A 121 3.11 2.15 -16.01
CA ASP A 121 4.23 1.20 -16.05
C ASP A 121 3.71 -0.19 -16.36
N GLU A 122 4.52 -0.97 -17.08
CA GLU A 122 4.23 -2.34 -17.45
C GLU A 122 5.39 -3.23 -17.03
N PHE A 123 5.11 -4.32 -16.32
CA PHE A 123 6.14 -5.28 -15.92
C PHE A 123 5.65 -6.72 -16.00
N ALA A 124 6.60 -7.64 -16.16
CA ALA A 124 6.30 -9.05 -16.35
C ALA A 124 5.74 -9.67 -15.06
N HIS A 125 4.65 -10.41 -15.23
CA HIS A 125 4.16 -11.33 -14.20
C HIS A 125 5.11 -12.52 -14.08
N GLN A 126 5.40 -12.98 -12.85
CA GLN A 126 6.50 -13.92 -12.58
C GLN A 126 6.03 -15.34 -12.23
N SER A 127 4.80 -15.50 -11.73
CA SER A 127 4.26 -16.78 -11.27
C SER A 127 3.58 -17.58 -12.38
N LYS A 128 3.34 -18.88 -12.12
CA LYS A 128 2.64 -19.75 -13.06
C LYS A 128 1.13 -19.54 -13.01
N TRP A 129 0.52 -19.44 -14.19
CA TRP A 129 -0.94 -19.31 -14.34
C TRP A 129 -1.73 -20.56 -13.95
N LYS A 130 -1.17 -21.74 -14.20
CA LYS A 130 -1.88 -23.01 -14.01
C LYS A 130 -1.24 -23.77 -12.86
N LYS A 131 -2.04 -23.99 -11.83
CA LYS A 131 -1.76 -24.92 -10.73
C LYS A 131 -2.47 -26.25 -11.00
N THR A 132 -1.77 -27.34 -10.74
CA THR A 132 -2.34 -28.69 -10.69
C THR A 132 -3.32 -28.82 -9.52
N LYS A 133 -4.23 -29.80 -9.58
CA LYS A 133 -5.17 -30.07 -8.48
C LYS A 133 -4.44 -30.29 -7.15
N LYS A 134 -3.33 -31.03 -7.19
CA LYS A 134 -2.47 -31.30 -6.03
C LYS A 134 -1.86 -30.03 -5.43
N GLU A 135 -1.38 -29.11 -6.27
CA GLU A 135 -0.83 -27.83 -5.81
C GLU A 135 -1.92 -26.97 -5.14
N LYS A 136 -3.14 -26.94 -5.70
CA LYS A 136 -4.28 -26.26 -5.07
C LYS A 136 -4.73 -26.91 -3.76
N GLU A 137 -4.65 -28.23 -3.64
CA GLU A 137 -4.94 -28.93 -2.39
C GLU A 137 -3.89 -28.61 -1.32
N ALA A 138 -2.61 -28.62 -1.67
CA ALA A 138 -1.52 -28.28 -0.76
C ALA A 138 -1.59 -26.82 -0.28
N GLU A 139 -1.98 -25.87 -1.14
CA GLU A 139 -2.15 -24.47 -0.77
C GLU A 139 -3.31 -24.22 0.19
N ARG A 140 -4.30 -25.12 0.23
CA ARG A 140 -5.43 -25.05 1.17
C ARG A 140 -5.14 -25.77 2.48
N GLU A 141 -4.13 -26.62 2.52
CA GLU A 141 -3.82 -27.44 3.68
C GLU A 141 -3.31 -26.56 4.84
N GLY A 142 -4.03 -26.58 5.97
CA GLY A 142 -3.68 -25.78 7.15
C GLY A 142 -4.07 -24.31 7.04
N GLU A 143 -4.80 -23.91 5.99
CA GLU A 143 -5.34 -22.57 5.83
C GLU A 143 -6.70 -22.41 6.52
N ASP A 144 -7.02 -21.18 6.89
CA ASP A 144 -8.35 -20.82 7.39
C ASP A 144 -9.43 -21.12 6.33
N GLU A 145 -10.63 -21.50 6.76
CA GLU A 145 -11.76 -21.84 5.87
C GLU A 145 -12.05 -20.74 4.83
N ILE A 146 -11.95 -19.47 5.25
CA ILE A 146 -12.13 -18.29 4.39
C ILE A 146 -11.06 -18.25 3.29
N ILE A 147 -9.79 -18.55 3.63
CA ILE A 147 -8.71 -18.57 2.65
C ILE A 147 -8.87 -19.74 1.70
N ALA A 148 -9.24 -20.93 2.21
CA ALA A 148 -9.49 -22.09 1.37
C ALA A 148 -10.62 -21.86 0.35
N GLU A 149 -11.72 -21.21 0.78
CA GLU A 149 -12.83 -20.79 -0.07
C GLU A 149 -12.38 -19.83 -1.18
N ILE A 150 -11.51 -18.88 -0.86
CA ILE A 150 -10.98 -17.90 -1.81
C ILE A 150 -10.01 -18.53 -2.81
N VAL A 151 -9.10 -19.40 -2.35
CA VAL A 151 -8.14 -20.14 -3.21
C VAL A 151 -8.90 -20.92 -4.29
N GLU A 152 -10.06 -21.48 -3.95
CA GLU A 152 -10.85 -22.27 -4.89
C GLU A 152 -11.50 -21.42 -5.99
N ARG A 153 -11.95 -20.21 -5.64
CA ARG A 153 -12.65 -19.29 -6.55
C ARG A 153 -11.71 -18.43 -7.39
N ASN A 154 -10.48 -18.24 -6.95
CA ASN A 154 -9.50 -17.40 -7.63
C ASN A 154 -8.66 -18.20 -8.64
N ASP A 155 -8.61 -17.75 -9.90
CA ASP A 155 -7.84 -18.38 -10.97
C ASP A 155 -6.61 -17.56 -11.42
N THR A 156 -6.33 -16.45 -10.73
CA THR A 156 -5.13 -15.65 -10.98
C THR A 156 -4.01 -15.92 -9.97
N PRO A 157 -2.76 -16.01 -10.42
CA PRO A 157 -1.58 -16.07 -9.55
C PRO A 157 -1.21 -14.73 -8.89
N LEU A 158 -1.87 -13.63 -9.25
CA LEU A 158 -1.71 -12.33 -8.57
C LEU A 158 -2.56 -12.31 -7.30
N LEU A 159 -1.92 -12.15 -6.13
CA LEU A 159 -2.58 -12.18 -4.83
C LEU A 159 -3.02 -10.80 -4.35
N TRP A 160 -2.12 -9.82 -4.27
CA TRP A 160 -2.45 -8.41 -4.00
C TRP A 160 -1.30 -7.48 -4.42
N ILE A 161 -1.59 -6.19 -4.51
CA ILE A 161 -0.61 -5.15 -4.81
C ILE A 161 -0.67 -4.08 -3.72
N ARG A 162 0.50 -3.54 -3.33
CA ARG A 162 0.61 -2.39 -2.42
C ARG A 162 1.32 -1.24 -3.10
N VAL A 163 0.85 -0.02 -2.85
CA VAL A 163 1.50 1.21 -3.31
C VAL A 163 2.16 1.88 -2.11
N ASP A 164 3.45 2.19 -2.23
CA ASP A 164 4.29 2.78 -1.17
C ASP A 164 4.14 2.06 0.19
N PRO A 165 4.49 0.75 0.26
CA PRO A 165 4.33 -0.04 1.50
C PRO A 165 5.20 0.47 2.65
N GLU A 166 6.32 1.12 2.33
CA GLU A 166 7.30 1.61 3.32
C GLU A 166 6.96 3.02 3.85
N LEU A 167 5.89 3.64 3.33
CA LEU A 167 5.42 4.99 3.66
C LEU A 167 6.52 6.05 3.44
N HIS A 168 7.14 6.02 2.26
CA HIS A 168 8.09 7.07 1.84
C HIS A 168 7.38 8.38 1.50
N TRP A 169 6.06 8.33 1.30
CA TRP A 169 5.25 9.48 0.96
C TRP A 169 4.27 9.80 2.08
N ILE A 170 4.06 11.10 2.34
CA ILE A 170 2.89 11.56 3.09
C ILE A 170 1.72 11.59 2.09
N ARG A 171 0.90 10.55 2.14
CA ARG A 171 -0.03 10.23 1.06
C ARG A 171 -1.34 9.62 1.53
N LYS A 172 -2.34 9.72 0.66
CA LYS A 172 -3.51 8.86 0.63
C LYS A 172 -3.43 8.01 -0.64
N VAL A 173 -3.52 6.68 -0.52
CA VAL A 173 -3.67 5.82 -1.71
C VAL A 173 -5.14 5.47 -1.88
N GLU A 174 -5.61 5.64 -3.10
CA GLU A 174 -6.91 5.19 -3.56
C GLU A 174 -6.66 4.15 -4.64
N MET A 175 -6.85 2.88 -4.29
CA MET A 175 -6.73 1.78 -5.23
C MET A 175 -7.92 0.87 -5.17
N THR A 176 -8.20 0.22 -6.30
CA THR A 176 -9.16 -0.86 -6.38
C THR A 176 -8.40 -2.18 -6.50
N GLN A 177 -8.83 -3.16 -5.71
CA GLN A 177 -8.45 -4.56 -5.84
C GLN A 177 -9.75 -5.36 -5.78
N THR A 178 -9.74 -6.65 -6.08
CA THR A 178 -10.91 -7.50 -5.83
C THR A 178 -11.07 -7.79 -4.33
N ASP A 179 -12.22 -8.32 -3.95
CA ASP A 179 -12.51 -8.79 -2.59
C ASP A 179 -11.48 -9.82 -2.11
N TYR A 180 -11.16 -10.82 -2.93
CA TYR A 180 -10.16 -11.83 -2.57
C TYR A 180 -8.77 -11.22 -2.32
N MET A 181 -8.35 -10.22 -3.11
CA MET A 181 -7.03 -9.60 -2.94
C MET A 181 -6.95 -8.86 -1.61
N TRP A 182 -8.00 -8.15 -1.22
CA TRP A 182 -8.04 -7.50 0.08
C TRP A 182 -8.05 -8.52 1.22
N ILE A 183 -8.77 -9.63 1.08
CA ILE A 183 -8.79 -10.68 2.11
C ILE A 183 -7.41 -11.34 2.23
N TYR A 184 -6.74 -11.67 1.11
CA TYR A 184 -5.36 -12.16 1.14
C TYR A 184 -4.43 -11.17 1.82
N GLN A 185 -4.51 -9.88 1.47
CA GLN A 185 -3.70 -8.84 2.11
C GLN A 185 -3.94 -8.79 3.63
N LEU A 186 -5.20 -8.88 4.08
CA LEU A 186 -5.54 -8.85 5.51
C LEU A 186 -4.99 -10.08 6.27
N TYR A 187 -5.09 -11.28 5.69
CA TYR A 187 -4.70 -12.52 6.35
C TYR A 187 -3.20 -12.83 6.26
N LYS A 188 -2.54 -12.43 5.16
CA LYS A 188 -1.17 -12.83 4.85
C LYS A 188 -0.14 -11.71 5.03
N ASP A 189 -0.53 -10.44 4.96
CA ASP A 189 0.41 -9.35 5.23
C ASP A 189 0.61 -9.19 6.75
N ARG A 190 1.87 -9.05 7.17
CA ARG A 190 2.25 -8.83 8.58
C ARG A 190 2.26 -7.35 8.95
N ASP A 191 2.11 -6.48 7.97
CA ASP A 191 2.06 -5.03 8.14
C ASP A 191 0.66 -4.59 8.58
N VAL A 192 0.60 -4.01 9.79
CA VAL A 192 -0.64 -3.46 10.39
C VAL A 192 -1.31 -2.43 9.48
N VAL A 193 -0.54 -1.58 8.80
CA VAL A 193 -1.08 -0.58 7.88
C VAL A 193 -1.71 -1.27 6.67
N ALA A 194 -1.08 -2.31 6.15
CA ALA A 194 -1.63 -3.09 5.04
C ALA A 194 -2.96 -3.77 5.42
N GLN A 195 -3.01 -4.34 6.62
CA GLN A 195 -4.22 -4.97 7.15
C GLN A 195 -5.35 -3.95 7.32
N MET A 196 -5.05 -2.77 7.85
CA MET A 196 -6.03 -1.68 7.97
C MET A 196 -6.49 -1.14 6.61
N GLU A 197 -5.57 -0.95 5.65
CA GLU A 197 -5.90 -0.57 4.26
C GLU A 197 -6.81 -1.61 3.59
N ALA A 198 -6.59 -2.91 3.87
CA ALA A 198 -7.42 -4.00 3.36
C ALA A 198 -8.84 -4.00 3.93
N ILE A 199 -8.98 -3.77 5.23
CA ILE A 199 -10.30 -3.59 5.87
C ILE A 199 -11.05 -2.41 5.23
N ASP A 200 -10.37 -1.28 5.02
CA ASP A 200 -10.98 -0.12 4.34
C ASP A 200 -11.37 -0.44 2.90
N GLY A 201 -10.56 -1.22 2.18
CA GLY A 201 -10.84 -1.71 0.84
C GLY A 201 -12.11 -2.54 0.77
N LEU A 202 -12.24 -3.53 1.66
CA LEU A 202 -13.42 -4.39 1.78
C LEU A 202 -14.68 -3.59 2.12
N CYS A 203 -14.59 -2.68 3.08
CA CYS A 203 -15.73 -1.83 3.46
C CYS A 203 -16.19 -0.93 2.30
N LYS A 204 -15.24 -0.38 1.52
CA LYS A 204 -15.59 0.45 0.35
C LYS A 204 -16.30 -0.36 -0.74
N GLN A 205 -15.88 -1.60 -0.99
CA GLN A 205 -16.55 -2.48 -1.95
C GLN A 205 -17.95 -2.90 -1.51
N PHE A 206 -18.15 -3.08 -0.21
CA PHE A 206 -19.46 -3.38 0.33
C PHE A 206 -20.45 -2.23 0.09
N ILE A 207 -19.99 -0.98 0.26
CA ILE A 207 -20.84 0.22 0.23
C ILE A 207 -21.04 0.76 -1.18
N LYS A 208 -20.05 0.64 -2.08
CA LYS A 208 -20.13 1.20 -3.42
C LYS A 208 -20.83 0.24 -4.39
N PRO A 209 -21.93 0.66 -5.05
CA PRO A 209 -22.51 -0.12 -6.14
C PRO A 209 -21.50 -0.24 -7.29
N ILE A 210 -21.44 -1.41 -7.92
CA ILE A 210 -20.64 -1.60 -9.13
C ILE A 210 -21.41 -0.90 -10.25
N VAL A 211 -20.83 0.16 -10.82
CA VAL A 211 -21.42 0.82 -12.00
C VAL A 211 -20.81 0.17 -13.24
N GLY A 212 -21.64 -0.53 -14.00
CA GLY A 212 -21.26 -1.13 -15.26
C GLY A 212 -20.89 -0.07 -16.31
N PRO A 213 -20.25 -0.47 -17.42
CA PRO A 213 -19.85 0.43 -18.51
C PRO A 213 -21.00 1.31 -19.04
N ASP A 214 -22.23 0.78 -18.98
CA ASP A 214 -23.45 1.41 -19.48
C ASP A 214 -24.20 2.22 -18.40
N GLY A 215 -23.62 2.38 -17.21
CA GLY A 215 -24.25 3.06 -16.08
C GLY A 215 -25.17 2.17 -15.23
N GLU A 216 -25.30 0.88 -15.55
CA GLU A 216 -26.08 -0.07 -14.76
C GLU A 216 -25.50 -0.25 -13.36
N ILE A 217 -26.35 -0.11 -12.34
CA ILE A 217 -25.95 -0.37 -10.95
C ILE A 217 -26.09 -1.88 -10.68
N GLN A 218 -24.96 -2.59 -10.68
CA GLN A 218 -24.88 -3.94 -10.13
C GLN A 218 -24.74 -3.86 -8.61
N GLN A 219 -25.75 -4.38 -7.92
CA GLN A 219 -25.69 -4.56 -6.48
C GLN A 219 -24.61 -5.59 -6.14
N THR A 220 -23.83 -5.31 -5.10
CA THR A 220 -22.87 -6.27 -4.56
C THR A 220 -23.60 -7.55 -4.16
N SER A 221 -23.14 -8.69 -4.69
CA SER A 221 -23.73 -10.01 -4.43
C SER A 221 -23.84 -10.26 -2.92
N GLU A 222 -24.96 -10.87 -2.50
CA GLU A 222 -25.17 -11.31 -1.12
C GLU A 222 -24.04 -12.19 -0.60
N TYR A 223 -23.44 -12.99 -1.48
CA TYR A 223 -22.24 -13.76 -1.19
C TYR A 223 -21.08 -12.87 -0.72
N ILE A 224 -20.76 -11.82 -1.47
CA ILE A 224 -19.64 -10.91 -1.14
C ILE A 224 -19.96 -10.18 0.18
N LYS A 225 -21.21 -9.74 0.36
CA LYS A 225 -21.63 -9.11 1.62
C LYS A 225 -21.40 -10.04 2.81
N SER A 226 -21.87 -11.28 2.72
CA SER A 226 -21.67 -12.31 3.76
C SER A 226 -20.19 -12.60 4.02
N LEU A 227 -19.39 -12.74 2.96
CA LEU A 227 -17.95 -12.97 3.06
C LEU A 227 -17.24 -11.83 3.79
N VAL A 228 -17.52 -10.58 3.44
CA VAL A 228 -16.92 -9.41 4.10
C VAL A 228 -17.27 -9.38 5.60
N VAL A 229 -18.52 -9.65 5.97
CA VAL A 229 -18.90 -9.70 7.39
C VAL A 229 -18.16 -10.81 8.13
N ARG A 230 -18.12 -12.04 7.59
CA ARG A 230 -17.36 -13.16 8.19
C ARG A 230 -15.89 -12.81 8.38
N VAL A 231 -15.27 -12.21 7.36
CA VAL A 231 -13.87 -11.77 7.39
C VAL A 231 -13.62 -10.76 8.52
N LEU A 232 -14.47 -9.74 8.64
CA LEU A 232 -14.29 -8.69 9.65
C LEU A 232 -14.56 -9.22 11.07
N VAL A 233 -15.54 -10.11 11.26
CA VAL A 233 -15.79 -10.78 12.54
C VAL A 233 -14.59 -11.65 12.94
N ALA A 234 -14.11 -12.51 12.05
CA ALA A 234 -12.93 -13.34 12.30
C ALA A 234 -11.69 -12.48 12.64
N THR A 235 -11.52 -11.37 11.93
CA THR A 235 -10.42 -10.41 12.21
C THR A 235 -10.56 -9.78 13.59
N LEU A 236 -11.77 -9.36 13.98
CA LEU A 236 -12.05 -8.77 15.28
C LEU A 236 -11.77 -9.75 16.44
N GLU A 237 -12.15 -11.02 16.27
CA GLU A 237 -12.03 -12.07 17.28
C GLU A 237 -10.61 -12.66 17.38
N ASN A 238 -9.77 -12.45 16.37
CA ASN A 238 -8.42 -12.99 16.34
C ASN A 238 -7.49 -12.30 17.36
N SER A 239 -7.28 -12.96 18.50
CA SER A 239 -6.42 -12.48 19.59
C SER A 239 -4.95 -12.29 19.22
N GLN A 240 -4.46 -12.92 18.13
CA GLN A 240 -3.09 -12.80 17.65
C GLN A 240 -2.85 -11.51 16.87
N LEU A 241 -3.91 -10.82 16.45
CA LEU A 241 -3.81 -9.54 15.74
C LEU A 241 -3.65 -8.35 16.68
N PHE A 242 -3.04 -7.29 16.18
CA PHE A 242 -2.90 -6.05 16.91
C PHE A 242 -4.26 -5.44 17.26
N HIS A 243 -4.34 -4.77 18.41
CA HIS A 243 -5.57 -4.14 18.89
C HIS A 243 -6.13 -3.11 17.88
N GLN A 244 -5.27 -2.39 17.15
CA GLN A 244 -5.70 -1.43 16.14
C GLN A 244 -6.37 -2.10 14.94
N VAL A 245 -5.85 -3.24 14.48
CA VAL A 245 -6.46 -4.00 13.36
C VAL A 245 -7.84 -4.49 13.75
N ARG A 246 -7.96 -5.08 14.95
CA ARG A 246 -9.24 -5.52 15.52
C ARG A 246 -10.23 -4.37 15.68
N GLY A 247 -9.79 -3.26 16.27
CA GLY A 247 -10.62 -2.06 16.43
C GLY A 247 -11.08 -1.48 15.09
N HIS A 248 -10.22 -1.52 14.07
CA HIS A 248 -10.56 -1.08 12.72
C HIS A 248 -11.57 -2.00 12.05
N ALA A 249 -11.49 -3.32 12.27
CA ALA A 249 -12.50 -4.28 11.82
C ALA A 249 -13.86 -4.05 12.49
N ALA A 250 -13.89 -3.78 13.80
CA ALA A 250 -15.12 -3.40 14.52
C ALA A 250 -15.74 -2.12 13.96
N LEU A 251 -14.92 -1.09 13.69
CA LEU A 251 -15.39 0.14 13.06
C LEU A 251 -15.91 -0.11 11.63
N GLY A 252 -15.27 -1.00 10.89
CA GLY A 252 -15.74 -1.49 9.59
C GLY A 252 -17.15 -2.07 9.70
N LEU A 253 -17.36 -3.06 10.56
CA LEU A 253 -18.66 -3.69 10.81
C LEU A 253 -19.74 -2.66 11.18
N ALA A 254 -19.41 -1.70 12.06
CA ALA A 254 -20.34 -0.64 12.44
C ALA A 254 -20.77 0.22 11.24
N ARG A 255 -19.84 0.53 10.32
CA ARG A 255 -20.14 1.27 9.09
C ARG A 255 -21.05 0.48 8.14
N LEU A 256 -20.86 -0.83 8.04
CA LEU A 256 -21.68 -1.68 7.17
C LEU A 256 -23.15 -1.70 7.64
N ARG A 257 -23.37 -1.79 8.96
CA ARG A 257 -24.72 -1.79 9.56
C ARG A 257 -25.50 -0.49 9.31
N VAL A 258 -24.82 0.66 9.33
CA VAL A 258 -25.47 1.97 9.09
C VAL A 258 -26.00 2.08 7.65
N VAL A 259 -25.41 1.33 6.71
CA VAL A 259 -25.80 1.35 5.29
C VAL A 259 -26.95 0.35 5.00
N ASP A 260 -27.20 -0.59 5.89
CA ASP A 260 -28.28 -1.60 5.78
C ASP A 260 -29.26 -1.51 6.97
N PRO A 261 -30.15 -0.49 6.99
CA PRO A 261 -31.03 -0.23 8.13
C PRO A 261 -32.15 -1.28 8.33
N GLU A 262 -32.29 -2.24 7.42
CA GLU A 262 -33.30 -3.32 7.49
C GLU A 262 -32.73 -4.67 7.97
N SER A 263 -31.46 -4.70 8.42
CA SER A 263 -30.81 -5.89 9.00
C SER A 263 -30.89 -6.01 10.53
#